data_AF-A0A1T4Q9A1-F1
#
_entry.id   AF-A0A1T4Q9A1-F1
#
_cell.length_a   1.000
_cell.length_b   1.000
_cell.length_c   1.000
_cell.angle_alpha   90.00
_cell.angle_beta   90.00
_cell.angle_gamma   90.00
#
_symmetry.space_group_name_H-M   'P 1'
#
loop_
_entity.id
_entity.type
_entity.pdbx_description
1 polymer ?
#
loop_
_entity_poly.entity_id
_entity_poly.type
_entity_poly.pdbx_seq_one_letter_code
_entity_poly.pdbx_strand_id
1 'polypeptide(L)' 'MYCKICPNCYGDSYSSSPHFTWICPYCGKDITREQGLPAGSPLVKKILEEIKTGQEKLIKK' A
#
# COMPACT_ATOMS: atom_id res chain seq x y z
N MET A 1 5.54 1.80 13.73
CA MET A 1 5.22 0.92 12.60
C MET A 1 4.75 1.76 11.42
N TYR A 2 5.23 1.46 10.23
CA TYR A 2 4.88 2.15 9.00
C TYR A 2 4.13 1.19 8.07
N CYS A 3 3.29 1.75 7.20
CA CYS A 3 2.58 1.05 6.16
C CYS A 3 2.85 1.71 4.81
N LYS A 4 3.10 0.90 3.78
CA LYS A 4 3.19 1.30 2.38
C LYS A 4 2.13 0.55 1.60
N ILE A 5 1.49 1.24 0.66
CA ILE A 5 0.57 0.60 -0.28
C ILE A 5 1.35 0.20 -1.51
N CYS A 6 1.32 -1.08 -1.86
CA CYS A 6 2.01 -1.55 -3.05
C CYS A 6 1.26 -1.08 -4.32
N PRO A 7 1.89 -0.36 -5.25
CA PRO A 7 1.21 0.08 -6.48
C PRO A 7 0.92 -1.06 -7.46
N ASN A 8 1.54 -2.23 -7.27
CA ASN A 8 1.39 -3.38 -8.16
C ASN A 8 0.25 -4.32 -7.73
N CYS A 9 0.19 -4.68 -6.44
CA CYS A 9 -0.83 -5.59 -5.92
C CYS A 9 -1.87 -4.90 -5.04
N TYR A 10 -1.72 -3.59 -4.80
CA TYR A 10 -2.60 -2.77 -3.97
C TYR A 10 -2.78 -3.23 -2.53
N GLY A 11 -1.89 -4.11 -2.06
CA GLY A 11 -1.86 -4.61 -0.69
C GLY A 11 -1.15 -3.65 0.25
N ASP A 12 -1.60 -3.63 1.50
CA ASP A 12 -0.95 -2.94 2.61
C ASP A 12 0.24 -3.73 3.12
N SER A 13 1.43 -3.16 2.99
CA SER A 13 2.67 -3.75 3.51
C SER A 13 3.09 -3.00 4.77
N TYR A 14 3.42 -3.72 5.84
CA TYR A 14 3.91 -3.12 7.09
C TYR A 14 5.40 -3.36 7.30
N SER A 15 6.07 -2.36 7.87
CA SER A 15 7.47 -2.47 8.28
C SER A 15 7.73 -1.63 9.53
N SER A 16 8.74 -2.02 10.28
CA SER A 16 9.21 -1.27 11.45
C SER A 16 10.00 -0.01 11.07
N SER A 17 10.43 0.12 9.80
CA SER A 17 11.19 1.28 9.32
C SER A 17 10.71 1.74 7.93
N PRO A 18 10.64 3.05 7.66
CA PRO A 18 10.19 3.57 6.37
C PRO A 18 11.33 3.72 5.34
N HIS A 19 12.59 3.66 5.76
CA HIS A 19 13.76 4.12 4.96
C HIS A 19 14.64 3.00 4.39
N PHE A 20 14.42 1.73 4.75
CA PHE A 20 15.21 0.62 4.20
C PHE A 20 14.57 0.06 2.93
N THR A 21 15.34 -0.79 2.24
CA THR A 21 14.85 -1.62 1.15
C THR A 21 13.56 -2.30 1.59
N TRP A 22 12.48 -1.99 0.88
CA TRP A 22 11.17 -2.48 1.21
C TRP A 22 10.62 -3.22 0.00
N ILE A 23 10.65 -4.55 0.10
CA ILE A 23 10.05 -5.42 -0.91
C ILE A 23 8.65 -5.77 -0.45
N CYS A 24 7.68 -5.60 -1.34
CA CYS A 24 6.30 -6.00 -1.09
C CYS A 24 6.25 -7.51 -0.80
N PRO A 25 5.76 -7.95 0.37
CA PRO A 25 5.75 -9.36 0.75
C PRO A 25 4.75 -10.19 -0.05
N TYR A 26 3.82 -9.54 -0.77
CA TYR A 26 2.76 -10.21 -1.52
C TYR A 26 3.14 -10.49 -2.97
N CYS A 27 3.83 -9.55 -3.63
CA CYS A 27 4.13 -9.66 -5.07
C CYS A 27 5.62 -9.52 -5.39
N GLY A 28 6.49 -9.33 -4.40
CA GLY A 28 7.93 -9.21 -4.61
C GLY A 28 8.39 -7.91 -5.27
N LYS A 29 7.48 -6.94 -5.49
CA LYS A 29 7.83 -5.64 -6.07
C LYS A 29 8.63 -4.80 -5.07
N ASP A 30 9.69 -4.16 -5.54
CA ASP A 30 10.39 -3.13 -4.77
C ASP A 30 9.50 -1.88 -4.61
N ILE A 31 9.18 -1.56 -3.36
CA ILE A 31 8.40 -0.42 -2.90
C ILE A 31 9.22 0.50 -1.98
N THR A 32 10.55 0.44 -2.07
CA THR A 32 11.47 1.27 -1.28
C THR A 32 11.19 2.76 -1.50
N ARG A 33 10.89 3.15 -2.74
CA ARG A 33 10.59 4.54 -3.12
C ARG A 33 9.16 4.97 -2.82
N GLU A 34 8.28 4.04 -2.46
CA GLU A 34 6.90 4.38 -2.10
C GLU A 34 6.86 5.09 -0.75
N GLN A 35 5.89 5.99 -0.58
CA GLN A 35 5.76 6.78 0.64
C GLN A 35 5.26 5.89 1.80
N GLY A 36 6.10 5.77 2.84
CA GLY A 36 5.74 5.12 4.09
C GLY A 36 4.90 6.05 4.95
N LEU A 37 3.68 5.64 5.26
CA LEU A 37 2.80 6.35 6.19
C LEU A 37 2.84 5.67 7.56
N PRO A 38 2.57 6.38 8.67
CA PRO A 38 2.38 5.74 9.96
C PRO A 38 1.26 4.69 9.88
N ALA A 39 1.50 3.48 10.35
CA ALA A 39 0.46 2.46 10.37
C ALA A 39 -0.66 2.88 11.32
N GLY A 40 -1.90 2.77 10.86
CA GLY A 40 -3.08 3.32 11.53
C GLY A 40 -3.44 4.76 11.14
N SER A 41 -2.65 5.42 10.29
CA SER A 41 -3.00 6.75 9.76
C SER A 41 -4.35 6.71 9.01
N PRO A 42 -5.25 7.68 9.25
CA PRO A 42 -6.50 7.80 8.49
C PRO A 42 -6.29 7.90 6.97
N LEU A 43 -5.14 8.44 6.54
CA LEU A 43 -4.78 8.54 5.12
C LEU A 43 -4.59 7.17 4.47
N VAL A 44 -3.96 6.22 5.19
CA VAL A 44 -3.77 4.85 4.68
C VAL A 44 -5.12 4.18 4.45
N LYS A 45 -6.06 4.32 5.39
CA LYS A 45 -7.42 3.79 5.24
C LYS A 45 -8.13 4.39 4.03
N LYS A 46 -8.08 5.72 3.89
CA LYS A 46 -8.70 6.43 2.77
C LYS A 46 -8.14 5.97 1.42
N ILE A 47 -6.82 5.87 1.29
CA ILE A 47 -6.17 5.41 0.05
C ILE A 47 -6.60 3.97 -0.29
N LEU A 48 -6.62 3.07 0.70
CA LEU A 48 -7.05 1.69 0.51
C LEU A 48 -8.54 1.59 0.10
N GLU A 49 -9.40 2.39 0.71
CA GLU A 49 -10.83 2.47 0.36
C GLU A 49 -11.02 2.98 -1.07
N GLU A 50 -10.31 4.05 -1.45
CA GLU A 50 -10.34 4.59 -2.81
C GLU A 50 -9.88 3.57 -3.85
N ILE A 51 -8.80 2.84 -3.59
CA ILE A 51 -8.31 1.79 -4.49
C ILE A 51 -9.34 0.65 -4.61
N LYS A 52 -9.94 0.21 -3.51
CA LYS A 52 -10.98 -0.84 -3.52
C LYS A 52 -12.20 -0.42 -4.34
N THR A 53 -12.73 0.78 -4.09
CA THR A 53 -13.87 1.34 -4.85
C THR A 53 -13.52 1.55 -6.33
N GLY A 54 -12.27 1.91 -6.64
CA GLY A 54 -11.78 2.05 -8.02
C GLY A 54 -11.75 0.72 -8.78
N GLN A 55 -11.30 -0.36 -8.13
CA GLN A 55 -11.28 -1.71 -8.71
C GLN A 55 -12.70 -2.25 -8.96
N GLU A 56 -13.66 -2.01 -8.05
CA GLU A 56 -15.06 -2.44 -8.20
C GLU A 56 -15.76 -1.80 -9.41
N LYS A 57 -15.39 -0.57 -9.78
CA LYS A 57 -15.93 0.12 -10.98
C LYS A 57 -15.36 -0.42 -12.29
N LEU A 58 -14.18 -1.04 -12.28
CA LEU A 58 -13.54 -1.59 -13.48
C LEU A 58 -14.05 -2.99 -13.83
N ILE A 59 -14.47 -3.77 -12.83
CA ILE A 59 -14.95 -5.15 -13.00
C ILE A 59 -16.44 -5.20 -13.45
N LYS A 60 -17.21 -4.14 -13.19
CA LYS A 60 -18.65 -4.06 -13.55
C LYS A 60 -18.92 -3.43 -14.94
N LYS A 61 -17.94 -3.39 -15.84
CA LYS A 61 -18.09 -2.86 -17.20
C LYS A 61 -18.26 -3.96 -18.23
#